data_AF-A0A9N9K3U8-F1
#
_entry.id   AF-A0A9N9K3U8-F1
#
_cell.length_a   1.000
_cell.length_b   1.000
_cell.length_c   1.000
_cell.angle_alpha   90.00
_cell.angle_beta   90.00
_cell.angle_gamma   90.00
#
_symmetry.space_group_name_H-M   'P 1'
#
loop_
_entity.id
_entity.type
_entity.pdbx_description
1 polymer ?
#
loop_
_entity_poly.entity_id
_entity_poly.type
_entity_poly.pdbx_seq_one_letter_code
_entity_poly.pdbx_strand_id
1 'polypeptide(L)'
;IEMAEERQPTPEHIKEKYKTLPPTKEEKRGFCCLNRQIQLAQLKPPPPVFEILLTEEDPESNKLFIFKIITYNQIFAFISIGEVYTYKIQRQHYYQHGSLMPKKLKEKEPKPKFAQIYFYDSDNFDSQLNRRHKIMNKNKPLNKDILSELQFE
;
A
#
# COMPACT_ATOMS: atom_id res chain seq x y z
N ILE A 1 -37.24 -9.94 8.44
CA ILE A 1 -36.43 -8.71 8.43
C ILE A 1 -35.74 -8.70 7.08
N GLU A 2 -36.35 -7.98 6.15
CA GLU A 2 -35.94 -7.89 4.75
C GLU A 2 -34.65 -7.06 4.70
N MET A 3 -33.57 -7.65 4.22
CA MET A 3 -32.30 -6.96 4.07
C MET A 3 -32.38 -6.08 2.83
N ALA A 4 -32.40 -4.77 3.05
CA ALA A 4 -32.29 -3.80 1.97
C ALA A 4 -30.94 -4.00 1.25
N GLU A 5 -31.03 -4.44 0.01
CA GLU A 5 -29.94 -4.51 -0.95
C GLU A 5 -29.55 -3.06 -1.33
N GLU A 6 -28.40 -2.58 -0.84
CA GLU A 6 -27.83 -1.31 -1.29
C GLU A 6 -27.39 -1.46 -2.74
N ARG A 7 -28.30 -1.11 -3.67
CA ARG A 7 -28.00 -1.00 -5.10
C ARG A 7 -26.88 0.02 -5.30
N GLN A 8 -25.76 -0.43 -5.89
CA GLN A 8 -24.75 0.49 -6.40
C GLN A 8 -25.41 1.41 -7.46
N PRO A 9 -25.17 2.73 -7.41
CA PRO A 9 -25.85 3.68 -8.28
C PRO A 9 -25.41 3.48 -9.73
N THR A 10 -26.39 3.37 -10.62
CA THR A 10 -26.16 3.31 -12.07
C THR A 10 -25.48 4.60 -12.58
N PRO A 11 -24.77 4.57 -13.72
CA PRO A 11 -24.11 5.75 -14.31
C PRO A 11 -25.05 6.94 -14.53
N GLU A 12 -26.35 6.69 -14.64
CA GLU A 12 -27.40 7.71 -14.75
C GLU A 12 -27.67 8.41 -13.41
N HIS A 13 -27.72 7.67 -12.29
CA HIS A 13 -27.82 8.24 -10.94
C HIS A 13 -26.60 9.10 -10.58
N ILE A 14 -25.43 8.75 -11.10
CA ILE A 14 -24.20 9.53 -10.92
C ILE A 14 -24.34 10.89 -11.62
N LYS A 15 -24.81 10.94 -12.87
CA LYS A 15 -25.06 12.20 -13.61
C LYS A 15 -26.08 13.09 -12.93
N GLU A 16 -27.10 12.51 -12.32
CA GLU A 16 -28.15 13.23 -11.58
C GLU A 16 -27.62 13.82 -10.26
N LYS A 17 -26.73 13.10 -9.57
CA LYS A 17 -26.04 13.59 -8.37
C LYS A 17 -25.08 14.77 -8.66
N TYR A 18 -24.48 14.81 -9.86
CA TYR A 18 -23.67 15.95 -10.31
C TYR A 18 -24.50 17.16 -10.75
N LYS A 19 -25.80 17.01 -11.03
CA LYS A 19 -26.72 18.13 -11.32
C LYS A 19 -27.15 18.89 -10.07
N THR A 20 -27.12 18.26 -8.89
CA THR A 20 -27.58 18.85 -7.61
C THR A 20 -26.44 19.46 -6.79
N LEU A 21 -25.20 19.34 -7.25
CA LEU A 21 -24.10 20.09 -6.67
C LEU A 21 -24.34 21.59 -6.88
N PRO A 22 -24.17 22.43 -5.86
CA PRO A 22 -24.20 23.87 -6.06
C PRO A 22 -23.18 24.21 -7.16
N PRO A 23 -23.47 25.17 -8.05
CA PRO A 23 -22.50 25.62 -9.03
C PRO A 23 -21.22 25.93 -8.26
N THR A 24 -20.14 25.23 -8.62
CA THR A 24 -18.83 25.45 -8.02
C THR A 24 -18.58 26.94 -8.06
N LYS A 25 -18.34 27.58 -6.90
CA LYS A 25 -17.87 28.96 -6.86
C LYS A 25 -16.77 29.04 -7.92
N GLU A 26 -16.94 29.93 -8.91
CA GLU A 26 -15.98 30.05 -10.00
C GLU A 26 -14.58 30.08 -9.42
N GLU A 27 -13.75 29.10 -9.78
CA GLU A 27 -12.37 29.06 -9.32
C GLU A 27 -11.72 30.38 -9.73
N LYS A 28 -11.07 31.04 -8.76
CA LYS A 28 -10.38 32.31 -9.05
C LYS A 28 -9.40 32.10 -10.20
N ARG A 29 -9.36 33.07 -11.11
CA ARG A 29 -8.42 33.09 -12.24
C ARG A 29 -6.99 32.86 -11.72
N GLY A 30 -6.32 31.82 -12.21
CA GLY A 30 -4.98 31.40 -11.77
C GLY A 30 -4.92 30.37 -10.62
N PHE A 31 -6.05 29.90 -10.08
CA PHE A 31 -6.07 28.89 -9.00
C PHE A 31 -5.51 27.53 -9.44
N CYS A 32 -5.76 27.11 -10.67
CA CYS A 32 -5.26 25.85 -11.22
C CYS A 32 -4.59 26.07 -12.60
N CYS A 33 -3.47 25.39 -12.82
CA CYS A 33 -2.73 25.33 -14.09
C CYS A 33 -2.38 26.68 -14.76
N LEU A 34 -2.28 27.79 -13.99
CA LEU A 34 -2.05 29.15 -14.52
C LEU A 34 -2.99 29.50 -15.69
N ASN A 35 -4.29 29.28 -15.54
CA ASN A 35 -5.26 29.45 -16.63
C ASN A 35 -4.93 28.59 -17.86
N ARG A 36 -4.59 27.31 -17.65
CA ARG A 36 -4.23 26.33 -18.70
C ARG A 36 -2.91 26.60 -19.42
N GLN A 37 -2.08 27.52 -18.91
CA GLN A 37 -0.72 27.73 -19.41
C GLN A 37 0.22 26.59 -19.01
N ILE A 38 -0.11 25.85 -17.94
CA ILE A 38 0.59 24.62 -17.57
C ILE A 38 -0.13 23.45 -18.22
N GLN A 39 0.56 22.77 -19.13
CA GLN A 39 0.15 21.44 -19.62
C GLN A 39 0.89 20.38 -18.80
N LEU A 40 0.15 19.63 -17.99
CA LEU A 40 0.72 18.51 -17.26
C LEU A 40 1.11 17.40 -18.25
N ALA A 41 2.25 16.77 -18.01
CA ALA A 41 2.64 15.59 -18.76
C ALA A 41 1.61 14.48 -18.56
N GLN A 42 1.35 13.70 -19.62
CA GLN A 42 0.53 12.50 -19.48
C GLN A 42 1.25 11.50 -18.56
N LEU A 43 0.50 10.93 -17.62
CA LEU A 43 1.00 9.88 -16.74
C LEU A 43 1.23 8.62 -17.57
N LYS A 44 2.28 7.87 -17.23
CA LYS A 44 2.45 6.51 -17.76
C LYS A 44 1.32 5.64 -17.23
N PRO A 45 0.82 4.67 -18.01
CA PRO A 45 -0.15 3.71 -17.51
C PRO A 45 0.45 2.95 -16.32
N PRO A 46 -0.37 2.59 -15.32
CA PRO A 46 0.09 1.74 -14.23
C PRO A 46 0.45 0.34 -14.76
N PRO A 47 1.27 -0.42 -14.03
CA PRO A 47 1.45 -1.83 -14.35
C PRO A 47 0.12 -2.61 -14.29
N PRO A 48 -0.04 -3.70 -15.07
CA PRO A 48 -1.32 -4.40 -15.21
C PRO A 48 -1.92 -4.87 -13.88
N VAL A 49 -1.09 -5.34 -12.95
CA VAL A 49 -1.53 -5.78 -11.62
C VAL A 49 -2.20 -4.64 -10.85
N PHE A 50 -1.63 -3.43 -10.90
CA PHE A 50 -2.23 -2.27 -10.24
C PHE A 50 -3.49 -1.77 -10.94
N GLU A 51 -3.56 -1.86 -12.26
CA GLU A 51 -4.77 -1.52 -13.00
C GLU A 51 -5.92 -2.43 -12.55
N ILE A 52 -5.71 -3.74 -12.51
CA ILE A 52 -6.70 -4.71 -12.03
C ILE A 52 -7.07 -4.41 -10.59
N LEU A 53 -6.09 -4.32 -9.67
CA LEU A 53 -6.34 -4.17 -8.24
C LEU A 53 -6.99 -2.84 -7.83
N LEU A 54 -6.84 -1.78 -8.63
CA LEU A 54 -7.30 -0.43 -8.32
C LEU A 54 -8.53 0.01 -9.13
N THR A 55 -8.98 -0.76 -10.13
CA THR A 55 -10.15 -0.45 -10.95
C THR A 55 -11.32 -1.40 -10.65
N GLU A 56 -12.55 -1.02 -11.01
CA GLU A 56 -13.78 -1.70 -10.55
C GLU A 56 -14.13 -2.99 -11.33
N GLU A 57 -13.22 -3.54 -12.13
CA GLU A 57 -13.54 -4.70 -13.01
C GLU A 57 -13.78 -6.00 -12.24
N ASP A 58 -13.25 -6.18 -11.02
CA ASP A 58 -13.61 -7.27 -10.10
C ASP A 58 -14.07 -6.73 -8.72
N PRO A 59 -15.40 -6.69 -8.46
CA PRO A 59 -15.96 -6.13 -7.22
C PRO A 59 -15.55 -6.86 -5.94
N GLU A 60 -15.20 -8.15 -5.97
CA GLU A 60 -14.91 -8.92 -4.76
C GLU A 60 -13.43 -8.86 -4.36
N SER A 61 -12.51 -9.03 -5.32
CA SER A 61 -11.07 -9.01 -5.03
C SER A 61 -10.54 -7.57 -4.84
N ASN A 62 -11.03 -6.60 -5.61
CA ASN A 62 -10.50 -5.22 -5.57
C ASN A 62 -10.97 -4.43 -4.36
N LYS A 63 -12.23 -4.63 -3.90
CA LYS A 63 -12.70 -4.00 -2.64
C LYS A 63 -11.82 -4.42 -1.48
N LEU A 64 -11.56 -5.73 -1.34
CA LEU A 64 -10.73 -6.26 -0.25
C LEU A 64 -9.28 -5.76 -0.32
N PHE A 65 -8.73 -5.61 -1.53
CA PHE A 65 -7.40 -5.04 -1.71
C PHE A 65 -7.36 -3.56 -1.30
N ILE A 66 -8.23 -2.71 -1.86
CA ILE A 66 -8.25 -1.27 -1.59
C ILE A 66 -8.45 -1.00 -0.09
N PHE A 67 -9.36 -1.71 0.57
CA PHE A 67 -9.56 -1.58 2.03
C PHE A 67 -8.31 -1.97 2.84
N LYS A 68 -7.46 -2.85 2.31
CA LYS A 68 -6.25 -3.34 2.98
C LYS A 68 -4.96 -2.79 2.39
N ILE A 69 -5.01 -1.82 1.47
CA ILE A 69 -3.82 -1.34 0.73
C ILE A 69 -2.70 -0.88 1.66
N ILE A 70 -3.04 -0.23 2.78
CA ILE A 70 -2.07 0.17 3.82
C ILE A 70 -1.36 -1.05 4.40
N THR A 71 -2.08 -2.15 4.62
CA THR A 71 -1.51 -3.39 5.17
C THR A 71 -0.67 -4.13 4.14
N TYR A 72 -1.09 -4.14 2.86
CA TYR A 72 -0.25 -4.63 1.77
C TYR A 72 1.05 -3.80 1.69
N ASN A 73 0.99 -2.48 1.76
CA ASN A 73 2.19 -1.64 1.77
C ASN A 73 3.07 -1.90 3.02
N GLN A 74 2.45 -2.16 4.18
CA GLN A 74 3.18 -2.48 5.42
C GLN A 74 4.02 -3.76 5.30
N ILE A 75 3.60 -4.74 4.50
CA ILE A 75 4.40 -5.97 4.34
C ILE A 75 5.69 -5.71 3.54
N PHE A 76 5.70 -4.68 2.70
CA PHE A 76 6.85 -4.25 1.89
C PHE A 76 7.60 -3.08 2.54
N ALA A 77 7.24 -2.69 3.78
CA ALA A 77 7.75 -1.50 4.45
C ALA A 77 9.23 -1.54 4.89
N PHE A 78 10.06 -2.33 4.21
CA PHE A 78 11.51 -2.11 4.22
C PHE A 78 11.93 -0.87 3.42
N ILE A 79 11.00 -0.29 2.66
CA ILE A 79 11.25 0.80 1.73
C ILE A 79 11.24 2.17 2.44
N SER A 80 10.90 2.24 3.73
CA SER A 80 11.01 3.47 4.50
C SER A 80 11.64 3.17 5.87
N ILE A 81 12.81 3.76 6.12
CA ILE A 81 13.35 3.98 7.47
C ILE A 81 12.49 5.08 8.15
N GLY A 82 11.18 4.89 8.15
CA GLY A 82 10.20 5.82 8.68
C GLY A 82 9.85 5.44 10.11
N GLU A 83 10.27 6.28 11.05
CA GLU A 83 9.58 6.51 12.34
C GLU A 83 9.72 5.51 13.49
N VAL A 84 10.91 4.99 13.78
CA VAL A 84 11.20 4.51 15.16
C VAL A 84 12.58 4.98 15.63
N TYR A 85 12.74 6.28 15.82
CA TYR A 85 13.93 6.85 16.43
C TYR A 85 14.00 6.46 17.91
N THR A 86 15.13 5.89 18.34
CA THR A 86 15.27 5.33 19.69
C THR A 86 15.75 6.38 20.69
N TYR A 87 16.51 7.39 20.24
CA TYR A 87 16.96 8.52 21.07
C TYR A 87 17.47 9.69 20.21
N LYS A 88 17.67 10.86 20.83
CA LYS A 88 18.17 12.09 20.20
C LYS A 88 19.53 12.47 20.80
N ILE A 89 20.57 12.61 19.97
CA ILE A 89 21.88 13.14 20.38
C ILE A 89 22.15 14.39 19.56
N GLN A 90 22.53 15.50 20.20
CA GLN A 90 22.83 16.78 19.52
C GLN A 90 21.75 17.23 18.52
N ARG A 91 20.47 17.06 18.88
CA ARG A 91 19.30 17.37 18.04
C ARG A 91 19.11 16.50 16.79
N GLN A 92 19.96 15.52 16.54
CA GLN A 92 19.80 14.54 15.49
C GLN A 92 19.19 13.27 16.06
N HIS A 93 18.26 12.67 15.32
CA HIS A 93 17.62 11.43 15.73
C HIS A 93 18.49 10.23 15.30
N TYR A 94 18.69 9.29 16.23
CA TYR A 94 19.48 8.09 15.99
C TYR A 94 18.66 6.84 16.22
N TYR A 95 19.02 5.79 15.48
CA TYR A 95 18.48 4.46 15.61
C TYR A 95 19.50 3.59 16.32
N GLN A 96 19.11 2.94 17.42
CA GLN A 96 19.86 1.78 17.88
C GLN A 96 19.40 0.57 17.07
N HIS A 97 19.86 0.48 15.83
CA HIS A 97 19.60 -0.72 15.06
C HIS A 97 20.45 -1.86 15.64
N GLY A 98 19.82 -3.01 15.86
CA GLY A 98 20.56 -4.24 16.19
C GLY A 98 21.40 -4.70 14.99
N SER A 99 22.03 -5.86 15.12
CA SER A 99 22.65 -6.56 13.98
C SER A 99 21.64 -6.71 12.83
N LEU A 100 22.08 -6.43 11.59
CA LEU A 100 21.29 -6.66 10.38
C LEU A 100 21.06 -8.15 10.13
N MET A 101 22.01 -8.99 10.55
CA MET A 101 21.85 -10.44 10.56
C MET A 101 21.19 -10.92 11.84
N PRO A 102 20.35 -11.96 11.77
CA PRO A 102 19.77 -12.57 12.97
C PRO A 102 20.85 -13.10 13.90
N LYS A 103 20.62 -12.98 15.21
CA LYS A 103 21.54 -13.56 16.20
C LYS A 103 21.53 -15.09 16.05
N LYS A 104 22.71 -15.68 15.82
CA LYS A 104 22.90 -17.12 15.84
C LYS A 104 22.86 -17.61 17.29
N LEU A 105 21.85 -18.39 17.65
CA LEU A 105 21.80 -19.09 18.93
C LEU A 105 22.34 -20.50 18.69
N LYS A 106 23.25 -20.98 19.55
CA LYS A 106 24.08 -22.18 19.32
C LYS A 106 23.31 -23.49 19.03
N GLU A 107 21.99 -23.50 19.22
CA GLU A 107 21.13 -24.68 19.05
C GLU A 107 19.80 -24.41 18.34
N LYS A 108 19.61 -23.21 17.75
CA LYS A 108 18.35 -22.86 17.06
C LYS A 108 18.63 -22.14 15.75
N GLU A 109 17.86 -22.53 14.74
CA GLU A 109 17.78 -21.80 13.47
C GLU A 109 17.58 -20.29 13.71
N PRO A 110 18.35 -19.42 13.03
CA PRO A 110 18.20 -17.99 13.15
C PRO A 110 16.77 -17.57 12.79
N LYS A 111 16.13 -16.82 13.68
CA LYS A 111 14.80 -16.26 13.43
C LYS A 111 14.95 -14.77 13.09
N PRO A 112 15.00 -14.40 11.79
CA PRO A 112 15.09 -12.99 11.41
C PRO A 112 13.85 -12.24 11.90
N LYS A 113 14.08 -11.07 12.50
CA LYS A 113 13.04 -10.06 12.69
C LYS A 113 12.60 -9.52 11.32
N PHE A 114 11.49 -8.80 11.27
CA PHE A 114 10.91 -8.31 10.01
C PHE A 114 11.93 -7.60 9.11
N ALA A 115 12.69 -6.66 9.68
CA ALA A 115 13.73 -5.92 8.98
C ALA A 115 15.03 -6.73 8.71
N GLN A 116 15.16 -7.97 9.18
CA GLN A 116 16.31 -8.82 8.91
C GLN A 116 16.04 -9.79 7.75
N ILE A 117 14.77 -9.97 7.35
CA ILE A 117 14.35 -10.93 6.32
C ILE A 117 15.03 -10.62 4.98
N TYR A 118 15.12 -9.35 4.60
CA TYR A 118 15.70 -8.92 3.32
C TYR A 118 17.22 -9.18 3.24
N PHE A 119 17.90 -9.20 4.38
CA PHE A 119 19.33 -9.53 4.45
C PHE A 119 19.57 -11.03 4.63
N TYR A 120 18.69 -11.71 5.36
CA TYR A 120 18.86 -13.13 5.68
C TYR A 120 18.48 -14.06 4.52
N ASP A 121 17.38 -13.77 3.83
CA ASP A 121 16.91 -14.54 2.67
C ASP A 121 17.21 -13.76 1.37
N SER A 122 18.33 -13.03 1.29
CA SER A 122 18.65 -12.11 0.19
C SER A 122 18.53 -12.73 -1.20
N ASP A 123 18.86 -14.02 -1.30
CA ASP A 123 18.97 -14.73 -2.56
C ASP A 123 17.65 -15.43 -2.97
N ASN A 124 16.61 -15.33 -2.13
CA ASN A 124 15.35 -16.03 -2.35
C ASN A 124 14.13 -15.17 -1.98
N PHE A 125 13.55 -14.54 -3.00
CA PHE A 125 12.38 -13.67 -2.87
C PHE A 125 11.15 -14.38 -2.29
N ASP A 126 10.94 -15.66 -2.62
CA ASP A 126 9.83 -16.45 -2.09
C ASP A 126 9.97 -16.67 -0.59
N SER A 127 11.18 -16.96 -0.12
CA SER A 127 11.48 -17.14 1.30
C SER A 127 11.25 -15.84 2.06
N GLN A 128 11.67 -14.71 1.49
CA GLN A 128 11.39 -13.39 2.06
C GLN A 128 9.88 -13.12 2.18
N LEU A 129 9.14 -13.33 1.09
CA LEU A 129 7.70 -13.10 1.04
C LEU A 129 6.96 -14.01 2.02
N ASN A 130 7.29 -15.30 2.04
CA ASN A 130 6.71 -16.28 2.94
C ASN A 130 6.92 -15.91 4.42
N ARG A 131 8.12 -15.45 4.80
CA ARG A 131 8.39 -15.03 6.18
C ARG A 131 7.63 -13.76 6.54
N ARG A 132 7.60 -12.75 5.65
CA ARG A 132 6.87 -11.50 5.89
C ARG A 132 5.38 -11.74 6.01
N HIS A 133 4.82 -12.56 5.12
CA HIS A 133 3.42 -12.98 5.18
C HIS A 133 3.12 -13.71 6.48
N LYS A 134 3.94 -14.68 6.88
CA LYS A 134 3.76 -15.41 8.14
C LYS A 134 3.78 -14.49 9.38
N ILE A 135 4.54 -13.41 9.37
CA ILE A 135 4.59 -12.45 10.47
C ILE A 135 3.32 -11.57 10.47
N MET A 136 2.94 -11.01 9.32
CA MET A 136 1.82 -10.07 9.20
C MET A 136 0.46 -10.74 9.28
N ASN A 137 0.32 -11.93 8.70
CA ASN A 137 -0.94 -12.67 8.58
C ASN A 137 -1.51 -13.10 9.95
N LYS A 138 -0.69 -13.13 11.00
CA LYS A 138 -1.15 -13.40 12.37
C LYS A 138 -2.11 -12.35 12.89
N ASN A 139 -1.90 -11.09 12.52
CA ASN A 139 -2.67 -9.96 13.04
C ASN A 139 -3.60 -9.39 11.97
N LYS A 140 -3.22 -9.50 10.69
CA LYS A 140 -3.94 -8.91 9.57
C LYS A 140 -3.92 -9.88 8.39
N PRO A 141 -5.01 -10.61 8.12
CA PRO A 141 -5.02 -11.61 7.08
C PRO A 141 -4.93 -10.95 5.69
N LEU A 142 -3.97 -11.43 4.89
CA LEU A 142 -3.67 -10.95 3.54
C LEU A 142 -3.70 -12.09 2.53
N ASN A 143 -4.18 -11.81 1.31
CA ASN A 143 -4.09 -12.76 0.21
C ASN A 143 -2.62 -12.88 -0.23
N LYS A 144 -2.12 -14.10 -0.24
CA LYS A 144 -0.73 -14.39 -0.60
C LYS A 144 -0.48 -14.24 -2.10
N ASP A 145 -1.47 -14.51 -2.94
CA ASP A 145 -1.32 -14.48 -4.39
C ASP A 145 -1.13 -13.03 -4.87
N ILE A 146 -1.94 -12.11 -4.33
CA ILE A 146 -1.77 -10.66 -4.51
C ILE A 146 -0.39 -10.20 -4.03
N LEU A 147 0.11 -10.75 -2.92
CA LEU A 147 1.45 -10.41 -2.43
C LEU A 147 2.57 -10.88 -3.34
N SER A 148 2.44 -12.05 -3.96
CA SER A 148 3.42 -12.52 -4.94
C SER A 148 3.41 -11.63 -6.17
N GLU A 149 2.24 -11.26 -6.68
CA GLU A 149 2.13 -10.35 -7.83
C GLU A 149 2.78 -8.99 -7.55
N LEU A 150 2.44 -8.37 -6.41
CA LEU A 150 2.98 -7.07 -6.00
C LEU A 150 4.50 -7.06 -5.76
N GLN A 151 5.15 -8.21 -5.60
CA GLN A 151 6.58 -8.26 -5.35
C GLN A 151 7.44 -8.14 -6.62
N PHE A 152 6.85 -8.41 -7.79
CA PHE A 152 7.57 -8.40 -9.07
C PHE A 152 7.28 -7.18 -9.95
N GLU A 153 6.48 -6.23 -9.43
CA GLU A 153 6.26 -4.90 -10.00
C GLU A 153 7.34 -3.89 -9.56
#